data_AF-A0AAV4AIV1-F1
#
_entry.id   AF-A0AAV4AIV1-F1
#
_cell.length_a   1.000
_cell.length_b   1.000
_cell.length_c   1.000
_cell.angle_alpha   90.00
_cell.angle_beta   90.00
_cell.angle_gamma   90.00
#
_symmetry.space_group_name_H-M   'P 1'
#
loop_
_entity.id
_entity.type
_entity.pdbx_description
1 polymer ?
#
loop_
_entity_poly.entity_id
_entity_poly.type
_entity_poly.pdbx_seq_one_letter_code
_entity_poly.pdbx_strand_id
1 'polypeptide(L)'
;MSVMREIFCGTNLSADTAHDYYHVLDLHNRIKFSCQLAQESAQEYASASRNRQEPKSKLKTFSPGDEVLVLLPKSSNKLILQLQVPYKVIRKHTSVVYLVDLGSRSSLLHVNLLRRYIQRVSSVECNISLTAPQQCGPSKDDVVNAFASYPSEKLRPVRIQQIRP
;
A
#
# COMPACT_ATOMS: atom_id res chain seq x y z
N MET A 1 31.43 26.18 16.41
CA MET A 1 31.80 27.03 15.24
C MET A 1 33.11 27.82 15.46
N SER A 2 34.00 27.43 16.38
CA SER A 2 35.30 28.13 16.58
C SER A 2 36.41 27.53 15.72
N VAL A 3 36.56 26.20 15.71
CA VAL A 3 37.65 25.49 15.00
C VAL A 3 37.54 25.56 13.46
N MET A 4 36.32 25.56 12.93
CA MET A 4 36.08 25.72 11.48
C MET A 4 36.52 27.10 10.97
N ARG A 5 36.50 28.13 11.83
CA ARG A 5 37.06 29.45 11.52
C ARG A 5 38.59 29.43 11.54
N GLU A 6 39.22 28.75 12.50
CA GLU A 6 40.69 28.64 12.57
C GLU A 6 41.30 27.96 11.34
N ILE A 7 40.69 26.87 10.84
CA ILE A 7 41.15 26.18 9.63
C ILE A 7 41.00 27.06 8.39
N PHE A 8 39.89 27.78 8.25
CA PHE A 8 39.68 28.72 7.14
C PHE A 8 40.52 30.00 7.24
N CYS A 9 40.97 30.38 8.45
CA CYS A 9 41.80 31.56 8.70
C CYS A 9 43.32 31.26 8.72
N GLY A 10 43.74 30.01 8.45
CA GLY A 10 45.15 29.68 8.20
C GLY A 10 46.06 29.64 9.43
N THR A 11 45.52 29.45 10.63
CA THR A 11 46.35 29.24 11.83
C THR A 11 46.92 27.82 11.86
N ASN A 12 48.22 27.65 12.14
CA ASN A 12 48.91 26.34 12.17
C ASN A 12 48.29 25.42 13.23
N LEU A 13 47.51 24.43 12.77
CA LEU A 13 46.87 23.41 13.60
C LEU A 13 47.73 22.12 13.59
N SER A 14 47.75 21.36 14.68
CA SER A 14 48.46 20.07 14.73
C SER A 14 47.83 19.05 13.79
N ALA A 15 48.65 18.17 13.19
CA ALA A 15 48.20 17.23 12.16
C ALA A 15 47.06 16.29 12.62
N ASP A 16 47.08 15.86 13.88
CA ASP A 16 46.06 14.95 14.45
C ASP A 16 44.68 15.63 14.55
N THR A 17 44.64 16.88 15.03
CA THR A 17 43.37 17.62 15.17
C THR A 17 42.77 18.00 13.81
N ALA A 18 43.59 18.12 12.77
CA ALA A 18 43.12 18.28 11.40
C ALA A 18 42.42 17.00 10.90
N HIS A 19 43.01 15.82 11.13
CA HIS A 19 42.46 14.53 10.71
C HIS A 19 41.08 14.24 11.33
N ASP A 20 40.94 14.47 12.64
CA ASP A 20 39.66 14.30 13.35
C ASP A 20 38.55 15.18 12.75
N TYR A 21 38.90 16.41 12.40
CA TYR A 21 37.97 17.36 11.79
C TYR A 21 37.55 16.96 10.37
N TYR A 22 38.52 16.52 9.54
CA TYR A 22 38.21 15.98 8.21
C TYR A 22 37.20 14.84 8.28
N HIS A 23 37.35 13.94 9.26
CA HIS A 23 36.42 12.83 9.46
C HIS A 23 35.01 13.30 9.87
N VAL A 24 34.89 14.27 10.79
CA VAL A 24 33.59 14.85 11.18
C VAL A 24 32.91 15.55 10.00
N LEU A 25 33.67 16.26 9.17
CA LEU A 25 33.16 16.96 8.00
C LEU A 25 32.74 15.99 6.89
N ASP A 26 33.52 14.93 6.64
CA ASP A 26 33.14 13.85 5.73
C ASP A 26 31.84 13.17 6.18
N LEU A 27 31.74 12.82 7.47
CA LEU A 27 30.53 12.23 8.04
C LEU A 27 29.31 13.13 7.84
N HIS A 28 29.45 14.43 8.11
CA HIS A 28 28.38 15.40 7.90
C HIS A 28 27.93 15.42 6.45
N ASN A 29 28.88 15.45 5.50
CA ASN A 29 28.59 15.48 4.07
C ASN A 29 27.87 14.20 3.63
N ARG A 30 28.30 13.03 4.13
CA ARG A 30 27.66 11.74 3.85
C ARG A 30 26.22 11.69 4.37
N ILE A 31 25.96 12.17 5.59
CA ILE A 31 24.60 12.25 6.14
C ILE A 31 23.72 13.17 5.29
N LYS A 32 24.23 14.34 4.92
CA LYS A 32 23.50 15.27 4.04
C LYS A 32 23.17 14.63 2.69
N PHE A 33 24.14 13.98 2.07
CA PHE A 33 23.96 13.29 0.80
C PHE A 33 22.91 12.16 0.91
N SER A 34 22.98 11.33 1.95
CA SER A 34 21.99 10.27 2.18
C SER A 34 20.59 10.81 2.42
N CYS A 35 20.46 11.93 3.15
CA CYS A 35 19.17 12.58 3.38
C CYS A 35 18.56 13.10 2.07
N GLN A 36 19.37 13.76 1.24
CA GLN A 36 18.95 14.23 -0.07
C GLN A 36 18.49 13.07 -0.97
N LEU A 37 19.27 11.98 -1.02
CA LEU A 37 18.92 10.80 -1.81
C LEU A 37 17.61 10.14 -1.32
N ALA A 38 17.41 10.07 -0.01
CA ALA A 38 16.18 9.56 0.58
C ALA A 38 14.98 10.45 0.21
N GLN A 39 15.15 11.77 0.19
CA GLN A 39 14.11 12.71 -0.20
C GLN A 39 13.75 12.59 -1.69
N GLU A 40 14.75 12.52 -2.56
CA GLU A 40 14.57 12.36 -4.01
C GLU A 40 13.85 11.05 -4.34
N SER A 41 14.28 9.94 -3.74
CA SER A 41 13.63 8.64 -3.93
C SER A 41 12.21 8.64 -3.38
N ALA A 42 11.96 9.21 -2.21
CA ALA A 42 10.60 9.34 -1.66
C ALA A 42 9.67 10.13 -2.60
N GLN A 43 10.15 11.23 -3.19
CA GLN A 43 9.39 12.03 -4.16
C GLN A 43 9.11 11.24 -5.45
N GLU A 44 10.12 10.54 -5.96
CA GLU A 44 9.99 9.69 -7.14
C GLU A 44 8.98 8.56 -6.91
N TYR A 45 9.08 7.84 -5.79
CA TYR A 45 8.14 6.80 -5.42
C TYR A 45 6.73 7.34 -5.19
N ALA A 46 6.59 8.50 -4.55
CA ALA A 46 5.28 9.14 -4.36
C ALA A 46 4.64 9.51 -5.70
N SER A 47 5.40 10.10 -6.62
CA SER A 47 4.90 10.49 -7.95
C SER A 47 4.54 9.28 -8.82
N ALA A 48 5.38 8.24 -8.83
CA ALA A 48 5.10 6.98 -9.53
C ALA A 48 3.92 6.22 -8.92
N SER A 49 3.79 6.25 -7.59
CA SER A 49 2.71 5.60 -6.87
C SER A 49 1.37 6.28 -7.09
N ARG A 50 1.31 7.61 -7.25
CA ARG A 50 0.06 8.34 -7.53
C ARG A 50 -0.69 7.76 -8.73
N ASN A 51 0.02 7.50 -9.83
CA ASN A 51 -0.57 6.92 -11.03
C ASN A 51 -0.99 5.44 -10.88
N ARG A 52 -0.45 4.71 -9.88
CA ARG A 52 -0.73 3.28 -9.63
C ARG A 52 -1.73 3.05 -8.50
N GLN A 53 -1.79 3.94 -7.52
CA GLN A 53 -2.69 3.88 -6.36
C GLN A 53 -4.10 4.41 -6.71
N GLU A 54 -4.20 5.45 -7.52
CA GLU A 54 -5.48 6.08 -7.91
C GLU A 54 -6.37 5.29 -8.91
N PRO A 55 -5.89 4.49 -9.89
CA PRO A 55 -6.75 4.04 -10.99
C PRO A 55 -7.66 2.83 -10.67
N LYS A 56 -7.51 2.16 -9.52
CA LYS A 56 -8.28 0.95 -9.17
C LYS A 56 -9.10 1.07 -7.90
N SER A 57 -8.95 2.14 -7.13
CA SER A 57 -9.75 2.39 -5.93
C SER A 57 -11.11 2.95 -6.33
N LYS A 58 -12.00 2.09 -6.82
CA LYS A 58 -13.40 2.49 -7.06
C LYS A 58 -14.01 2.93 -5.73
N LEU A 59 -14.55 4.15 -5.70
CA LEU A 59 -15.29 4.65 -4.53
C LEU A 59 -16.41 3.67 -4.18
N LYS A 60 -16.28 3.03 -3.02
CA LYS A 60 -17.32 2.17 -2.46
C LYS A 60 -18.40 3.06 -1.87
N THR A 61 -19.58 3.05 -2.48
CA THR A 61 -20.75 3.78 -1.98
C THR A 61 -21.90 2.80 -1.80
N PHE A 62 -22.71 3.05 -0.78
CA PHE A 62 -23.87 2.23 -0.43
C PHE A 62 -25.06 3.17 -0.18
N SER A 63 -26.23 2.73 -0.63
CA SER A 63 -27.50 3.40 -0.37
C SER A 63 -28.18 2.77 0.86
N PRO A 64 -29.00 3.54 1.60
CA PRO A 64 -29.84 2.94 2.64
C PRO A 64 -30.75 1.87 2.01
N GLY A 65 -30.82 0.70 2.63
CA GLY A 65 -31.54 -0.47 2.12
C GLY A 65 -30.67 -1.49 1.38
N ASP A 66 -29.45 -1.13 0.96
CA ASP A 66 -28.54 -2.06 0.31
C ASP A 66 -28.10 -3.20 1.24
N GLU A 67 -28.01 -4.41 0.69
CA GLU A 67 -27.47 -5.57 1.37
C GLU A 67 -25.94 -5.60 1.27
N VAL A 68 -25.28 -5.68 2.42
CA VAL A 68 -23.82 -5.67 2.55
C VAL A 68 -23.35 -6.78 3.47
N LEU A 69 -22.23 -7.40 3.10
CA LEU A 69 -21.48 -8.31 3.94
C LEU A 69 -20.57 -7.48 4.85
N VAL A 70 -20.55 -7.81 6.14
CA VAL A 70 -19.71 -7.13 7.14
C VAL A 70 -18.54 -8.03 7.51
N LEU A 71 -17.33 -7.46 7.53
CA LEU A 71 -16.11 -8.13 7.96
C LEU A 71 -15.97 -8.06 9.48
N LEU A 72 -16.19 -9.18 10.17
CA LEU A 72 -16.11 -9.28 11.63
C LEU A 72 -15.11 -10.36 12.07
N PRO A 73 -14.42 -10.17 13.21
CA PRO A 73 -13.57 -11.20 13.77
C PRO A 73 -14.39 -12.40 14.21
N LYS A 74 -13.84 -13.60 14.04
CA LYS A 74 -14.42 -14.82 14.61
C LYS A 74 -14.34 -14.77 16.14
N SER A 75 -15.38 -15.27 16.82
CA SER A 75 -15.40 -15.37 18.29
C SER A 75 -14.28 -16.26 18.83
N SER A 76 -13.88 -17.29 18.08
CA SER A 76 -12.83 -18.24 18.47
C SER A 76 -11.40 -17.72 18.23
N ASN A 77 -11.19 -16.85 17.23
CA ASN A 77 -9.86 -16.31 16.92
C ASN A 77 -9.98 -14.88 16.40
N LYS A 78 -9.47 -13.93 17.19
CA LYS A 78 -9.49 -12.49 16.90
C LYS A 78 -8.64 -12.08 15.68
N LEU A 79 -7.69 -12.92 15.28
CA LEU A 79 -6.84 -12.66 14.10
C LEU A 79 -7.53 -13.05 12.79
N ILE A 80 -8.57 -13.90 12.84
CA ILE A 80 -9.29 -14.34 11.66
C ILE A 80 -10.56 -13.49 11.48
N LEU A 81 -10.59 -12.72 10.41
CA LEU A 81 -11.77 -11.98 9.97
C LEU A 81 -12.60 -12.83 9.01
N GLN A 82 -13.92 -12.82 9.18
CA GLN A 82 -14.87 -13.49 8.31
C GLN A 82 -15.92 -12.49 7.81
N LEU A 83 -16.32 -12.64 6.54
CA LEU A 83 -17.49 -11.97 5.99
C LEU A 83 -18.75 -12.66 6.52
N GLN A 84 -19.55 -11.92 7.29
CA GLN A 84 -20.82 -12.39 7.81
C GLN A 84 -21.99 -12.00 6.87
N VAL A 85 -23.12 -12.69 7.08
CA VAL A 85 -24.37 -12.71 6.28
C VAL A 85 -24.83 -11.31 5.85
N PRO A 86 -25.58 -11.16 4.73
CA PRO A 86 -26.10 -9.87 4.30
C PRO A 86 -26.83 -9.13 5.42
N TYR A 87 -26.27 -7.98 5.79
CA TYR A 87 -26.86 -6.99 6.68
C TYR A 87 -27.35 -5.82 5.85
N LYS A 88 -28.36 -5.11 6.36
CA LYS A 88 -28.92 -3.95 5.67
C LYS A 88 -28.27 -2.66 6.17
N VAL A 89 -27.90 -1.79 5.23
CA VAL A 89 -27.47 -0.43 5.55
C VAL A 89 -28.70 0.38 5.95
N ILE A 90 -28.73 0.91 7.17
CA ILE A 90 -29.84 1.75 7.64
C ILE A 90 -29.68 3.17 7.09
N ARG A 91 -28.49 3.76 7.27
CA ARG A 91 -28.21 5.12 6.80
C ARG A 91 -26.71 5.37 6.62
N LYS A 92 -26.39 6.32 5.76
CA LYS A 92 -25.04 6.88 5.63
C LYS A 92 -24.84 7.95 6.71
N HIS A 93 -23.86 7.75 7.59
CA HIS A 93 -23.53 8.73 8.63
C HIS A 93 -22.54 9.78 8.12
N THR A 94 -21.53 9.33 7.37
CA THR A 94 -20.48 10.17 6.78
C THR A 94 -20.13 9.63 5.39
N SER A 95 -19.28 10.31 4.63
CA SER A 95 -18.78 9.80 3.33
C SER A 95 -18.25 8.37 3.41
N VAL A 96 -17.61 8.01 4.53
CA VAL A 96 -16.92 6.72 4.71
C VAL A 96 -17.50 5.82 5.82
N VAL A 97 -18.44 6.33 6.63
CA VAL A 97 -19.02 5.60 7.77
C VAL A 97 -20.51 5.39 7.56
N TYR A 98 -20.94 4.14 7.72
CA TYR A 98 -22.32 3.71 7.52
C TYR A 98 -22.86 3.06 8.79
N LEU A 99 -24.15 3.26 9.05
CA LEU A 99 -24.86 2.60 10.13
C LEU A 99 -25.52 1.35 9.55
N VAL A 100 -25.12 0.18 10.06
CA VAL A 100 -25.56 -1.13 9.58
C VAL A 100 -26.31 -1.84 10.69
N ASP A 101 -27.40 -2.52 10.32
CA ASP A 101 -28.17 -3.35 11.23
C ASP A 101 -27.55 -4.74 11.35
N LEU A 102 -27.02 -5.11 12.52
CA LEU A 102 -26.48 -6.44 12.79
C LEU A 102 -27.56 -7.41 13.33
N GLY A 103 -28.83 -7.02 13.30
CA GLY A 103 -29.97 -7.78 13.82
C GLY A 103 -30.17 -7.63 15.34
N SER A 104 -29.09 -7.71 16.12
CA SER A 104 -29.14 -7.48 17.58
C SER A 104 -28.87 -6.03 17.97
N ARG A 105 -28.04 -5.33 17.18
CA ARG A 105 -27.64 -3.94 17.41
C ARG A 105 -27.32 -3.26 16.10
N SER A 106 -27.52 -1.95 16.06
CA SER A 106 -26.96 -1.13 14.98
C SER A 106 -25.52 -0.74 15.33
N SER A 107 -24.62 -0.74 14.35
CA SER A 107 -23.22 -0.35 14.55
C SER A 107 -22.73 0.54 13.42
N LEU A 108 -21.91 1.52 13.80
CA LEU A 108 -21.22 2.40 12.85
C LEU A 108 -19.97 1.68 12.34
N LEU A 109 -19.91 1.47 11.02
CA LEU A 109 -18.85 0.73 10.36
C LEU A 109 -18.26 1.56 9.24
N HIS A 110 -16.93 1.50 9.13
CA HIS A 110 -16.21 2.10 8.02
C HIS A 110 -16.43 1.30 6.74
N VAL A 111 -16.44 1.97 5.59
CA VAL A 111 -16.69 1.38 4.25
C VAL A 111 -15.77 0.19 3.93
N ASN A 112 -14.57 0.14 4.53
CA ASN A 112 -13.59 -0.93 4.34
C ASN A 112 -14.05 -2.27 4.93
N LEU A 113 -14.88 -2.22 5.98
CA LEU A 113 -15.47 -3.39 6.61
C LEU A 113 -16.69 -3.91 5.85
N LEU A 114 -17.12 -3.19 4.81
CA LEU A 114 -18.33 -3.51 4.06
C LEU A 114 -17.98 -4.02 2.66
N ARG A 115 -18.71 -5.03 2.23
CA ARG A 115 -18.64 -5.55 0.86
C ARG A 115 -20.06 -5.69 0.33
N ARG A 116 -20.32 -5.21 -0.89
CA ARG A 116 -21.65 -5.33 -1.53
C ARG A 116 -22.04 -6.80 -1.63
N TYR A 117 -23.24 -7.14 -1.16
CA TYR A 117 -23.81 -8.46 -1.35
C TYR A 117 -24.34 -8.57 -2.77
N ILE A 118 -24.05 -9.68 -3.45
CA ILE A 118 -24.58 -9.97 -4.79
C ILE A 118 -25.44 -11.21 -4.62
N GLN A 119 -26.75 -11.03 -4.71
CA GLN A 119 -27.69 -12.13 -4.66
C GLN A 119 -27.44 -13.06 -5.85
N ARG A 120 -27.26 -14.35 -5.56
CA ARG A 120 -27.20 -15.36 -6.61
C ARG A 120 -28.64 -15.63 -7.03
N VAL A 121 -28.99 -15.30 -8.27
CA VAL A 121 -30.30 -15.66 -8.83
C VAL A 121 -30.36 -17.18 -8.89
N SER A 122 -31.21 -17.82 -8.09
CA SER A 122 -31.32 -19.28 -7.98
C SER A 122 -32.39 -19.88 -8.91
N SER A 123 -32.82 -19.15 -9.92
CA SER A 123 -33.81 -19.61 -10.89
C SER A 123 -33.60 -18.92 -12.22
N VAL A 124 -32.51 -19.29 -12.90
CA VAL A 124 -32.66 -19.57 -14.32
C VAL A 124 -32.86 -21.08 -14.36
N GLU A 125 -34.05 -21.53 -14.72
CA GLU A 125 -34.20 -22.84 -15.35
C GLU A 125 -33.35 -22.81 -16.62
N CYS A 126 -32.05 -22.98 -16.47
CA CYS A 126 -31.18 -23.22 -17.59
C CYS A 126 -31.57 -24.63 -18.04
N ASN A 127 -32.28 -24.75 -19.16
CA ASN A 127 -32.28 -25.97 -19.95
C ASN A 127 -30.85 -26.19 -20.46
N ILE A 128 -29.95 -26.59 -19.57
CA ILE A 128 -28.62 -27.06 -19.93
C ILE A 128 -28.86 -28.48 -20.42
N SER A 129 -29.13 -28.64 -21.71
CA SER A 129 -28.89 -29.91 -22.36
C SER A 129 -27.42 -30.24 -22.11
N LEU A 130 -27.18 -31.27 -21.28
CA LEU A 130 -25.87 -31.84 -21.02
C LEU A 130 -25.30 -32.37 -22.34
N THR A 131 -24.70 -31.49 -23.14
CA THR A 131 -23.82 -31.92 -24.22
C THR A 131 -22.45 -32.19 -23.60
N ALA A 132 -21.88 -33.33 -23.98
CA ALA A 132 -20.67 -33.94 -23.45
C ALA A 132 -19.53 -32.95 -23.09
N PRO A 133 -18.68 -33.28 -22.10
CA PRO A 133 -17.61 -32.40 -21.65
C PRO A 133 -16.66 -32.09 -22.81
N GLN A 134 -16.75 -30.89 -23.36
CA GLN A 134 -15.70 -30.37 -24.23
C GLN A 134 -14.49 -30.06 -23.35
N GLN A 135 -13.41 -30.80 -23.57
CA GLN A 135 -12.11 -30.49 -22.99
C GLN A 135 -11.71 -29.08 -23.47
N CYS A 136 -11.71 -28.10 -22.58
CA CYS A 136 -11.09 -26.80 -22.84
C CYS A 136 -9.58 -26.98 -22.89
N GLY A 137 -9.03 -27.17 -24.09
CA GLY A 137 -7.62 -26.93 -24.34
C GLY A 137 -7.29 -25.43 -24.16
N PRO A 138 -6.05 -25.07 -23.79
CA PRO A 138 -5.70 -23.69 -23.52
C PRO A 138 -5.79 -22.86 -24.80
N SER A 139 -6.69 -21.88 -24.82
CA SER A 139 -6.62 -20.77 -25.76
C SER A 139 -5.32 -20.02 -25.48
N LYS A 140 -4.35 -20.17 -26.38
CA LYS A 140 -3.24 -19.23 -26.50
C LYS A 140 -3.88 -17.94 -26.96
N ASP A 141 -4.13 -17.05 -26.01
CA ASP A 141 -4.12 -15.58 -26.11
C ASP A 141 -4.75 -15.06 -24.80
N ASP A 142 -4.05 -14.13 -24.15
CA ASP A 142 -4.47 -13.36 -22.98
C ASP A 142 -4.43 -14.00 -21.58
N VAL A 143 -3.32 -14.66 -21.23
CA VAL A 143 -2.86 -14.65 -19.82
C VAL A 143 -1.76 -13.61 -19.68
N VAL A 144 -2.15 -12.33 -19.71
CA VAL A 144 -1.27 -11.29 -19.17
C VAL A 144 -1.30 -11.49 -17.66
N ASN A 145 -0.23 -12.12 -17.18
CA ASN A 145 0.02 -12.53 -15.82
C ASN A 145 -0.01 -11.32 -14.85
N ALA A 146 -1.20 -10.90 -14.44
CA ALA A 146 -1.39 -9.73 -13.56
C ALA A 146 -0.95 -9.96 -12.11
N PHE A 147 -0.40 -11.14 -11.80
CA PHE A 147 0.24 -11.45 -10.53
C PHE A 147 1.77 -11.29 -10.56
N ALA A 148 2.36 -10.99 -11.73
CA ALA A 148 3.81 -10.98 -11.96
C ALA A 148 4.45 -9.58 -12.03
N SER A 149 3.87 -8.56 -11.39
CA SER A 149 4.52 -7.26 -11.29
C SER A 149 4.46 -6.70 -9.88
N TYR A 150 4.95 -7.48 -8.92
CA TYR A 150 5.81 -6.82 -7.93
C TYR A 150 7.03 -6.35 -8.72
N PRO A 151 7.34 -5.05 -8.76
CA PRO A 151 8.68 -4.69 -9.13
C PRO A 151 9.54 -5.23 -7.98
N SER A 152 10.09 -6.43 -8.14
CA SER A 152 11.49 -6.61 -7.80
C SER A 152 12.27 -5.68 -8.74
N GLU A 153 12.07 -4.38 -8.60
CA GLU A 153 12.99 -3.39 -9.10
C GLU A 153 14.26 -3.76 -8.39
N LYS A 154 15.19 -4.32 -9.17
CA LYS A 154 16.58 -4.52 -8.75
C LYS A 154 16.90 -3.30 -7.91
N LEU A 155 17.20 -3.48 -6.61
CA LEU A 155 17.69 -2.42 -5.75
C LEU A 155 18.62 -1.60 -6.64
N ARG A 156 18.23 -0.35 -6.95
CA ARG A 156 19.07 0.47 -7.84
C ARG A 156 20.45 0.35 -7.24
N PRO A 157 21.48 -0.03 -8.01
CA PRO A 157 22.80 -0.10 -7.46
C PRO A 157 23.06 1.28 -6.89
N VAL A 158 23.05 1.39 -5.56
CA VAL A 158 23.48 2.59 -4.88
C VAL A 158 24.88 2.74 -5.44
N ARG A 159 25.08 3.77 -6.25
CA ARG A 159 26.42 4.10 -6.74
C ARG A 159 27.11 4.62 -5.49
N ILE A 160 27.55 3.69 -4.65
CA ILE A 160 28.50 3.93 -3.58
C ILE A 160 29.70 4.39 -4.38
N GLN A 161 29.82 5.71 -4.54
CA GLN A 161 31.08 6.30 -4.92
C GLN A 161 32.05 5.70 -3.92
N GLN A 162 32.99 4.89 -4.43
CA GLN A 162 33.96 4.23 -3.61
C GLN A 162 34.57 5.30 -2.71
N ILE A 163 34.28 5.19 -1.41
CA ILE A 163 35.00 5.94 -0.40
C ILE A 163 36.42 5.41 -0.57
N ARG A 164 37.25 6.18 -1.29
CA ARG A 164 38.67 5.89 -1.41
C ARG A 164 39.26 5.94 0.01
N PRO A 165 40.23 5.05 0.32
CA PRO A 165 40.89 5.05 1.61
C PRO A 165 41.61 6.38 1.87
#